data_AF-A0A2P4P054-F1
#
_entry.id   AF-A0A2P4P054-F1
#
_cell.length_a   1.000
_cell.length_b   1.000
_cell.length_c   1.000
_cell.angle_alpha   90.00
_cell.angle_beta   90.00
_cell.angle_gamma   90.00
#
_symmetry.space_group_name_H-M   'P 1'
#
loop_
_entity.id
_entity.type
_entity.pdbx_description
1 polymer ?
#
loop_
_entity_poly.entity_id
_entity_poly.type
_entity_poly.pdbx_seq_one_letter_code
_entity_poly.pdbx_strand_id
1 'polypeptide(L)' 'MFGNSDIDKLIQESQFNAKSPYEKLEWIEYDKFEDIEYIAKGGFGSIYKAI' A
#
# COMPACT_ATOMS: atom_id res chain seq x y z
N MET A 1 -4.19 8.31 -11.02
CA MET A 1 -2.77 7.99 -11.26
C MET A 1 -1.98 8.77 -10.24
N PHE A 2 -1.31 8.06 -9.36
CA PHE A 2 -0.76 8.51 -8.07
C PHE A 2 0.59 9.25 -8.22
N GLY A 3 0.84 9.81 -9.41
CA GLY A 3 1.98 10.70 -9.69
C GLY A 3 3.33 10.01 -9.91
N ASN A 4 3.43 8.69 -9.69
CA ASN A 4 4.60 7.88 -9.99
C ASN A 4 4.22 6.75 -10.96
N SER A 5 4.74 6.82 -12.18
CA SER A 5 4.40 5.89 -13.25
C SER A 5 4.77 4.43 -12.96
N ASP A 6 5.85 4.20 -12.23
CA ASP A 6 6.31 2.85 -11.91
C ASP A 6 5.41 2.21 -10.85
N ILE A 7 5.04 2.98 -9.83
CA ILE A 7 4.09 2.54 -8.80
C ILE A 7 2.70 2.33 -9.40
N ASP A 8 2.24 3.27 -10.24
CA ASP A 8 0.95 3.18 -10.93
C ASP A 8 0.87 1.90 -11.78
N LYS A 9 1.94 1.59 -12.53
CA LYS A 9 2.02 0.39 -13.36
C LYS A 9 2.00 -0.89 -12.51
N LEU A 10 2.76 -0.94 -11.42
CA LEU A 10 2.80 -2.08 -10.50
C LEU A 10 1.41 -2.40 -9.94
N ILE A 11 0.69 -1.37 -9.47
CA ILE A 11 -0.65 -1.53 -8.91
C ILE A 11 -1.63 -2.01 -9.98
N GLN A 12 -1.59 -1.43 -11.19
CA GLN A 12 -2.45 -1.85 -12.29
C GLN A 12 -2.19 -3.30 -12.72
N GLU A 13 -0.92 -3.71 -12.81
CA GLU A 13 -0.56 -5.09 -13.14
C GLU A 13 -1.04 -6.07 -12.06
N SER A 14 -0.92 -5.73 -10.77
CA SER A 14 -1.49 -6.55 -9.69
C SER A 14 -3.01 -6.67 -9.81
N GLN A 15 -3.71 -5.55 -10.00
CA GLN A 15 -5.17 -5.54 -10.10
C GLN A 15 -5.69 -6.30 -11.34
N PHE A 16 -4.97 -6.21 -12.46
CA PHE A 16 -5.29 -6.90 -13.70
C PHE A 16 -5.12 -8.42 -13.57
N ASN A 17 -4.08 -8.87 -12.86
CA ASN A 17 -3.77 -10.30 -12.70
C ASN A 17 -4.47 -10.97 -11.51
N ALA A 18 -5.11 -10.20 -10.63
CA ALA A 18 -5.78 -10.70 -9.45
C ALA A 18 -6.96 -11.62 -9.82
N LYS A 19 -6.98 -12.83 -9.24
CA LYS A 19 -8.07 -13.80 -9.43
C LYS A 19 -9.21 -13.62 -8.45
N SER A 20 -8.97 -12.85 -7.39
CA SER A 20 -9.89 -12.61 -6.29
C SER A 20 -9.72 -11.18 -5.78
N PRO A 21 -10.77 -10.55 -5.21
CA PRO A 21 -10.65 -9.22 -4.60
C PRO A 21 -9.53 -9.12 -3.56
N TYR A 22 -9.23 -10.21 -2.83
CA TYR A 22 -8.17 -10.25 -1.81
C TYR A 22 -6.74 -10.26 -2.39
N GLU A 23 -6.60 -10.47 -3.70
CA GLU A 23 -5.29 -10.48 -4.39
C GLU A 23 -4.94 -9.13 -5.01
N LYS A 24 -5.86 -8.16 -4.96
CA LYS A 24 -5.67 -6.84 -5.55
C LYS A 24 -4.84 -5.97 -4.61
N LEU A 25 -3.75 -5.41 -5.12
CA LEU A 25 -3.08 -4.30 -4.46
C LEU A 25 -3.89 -3.02 -4.65
N GLU A 26 -4.06 -2.26 -3.57
CA GLU A 26 -4.73 -0.96 -3.57
C GLU A 26 -3.84 0.09 -2.91
N TRP A 27 -3.83 1.28 -3.50
CA TRP A 27 -3.19 2.44 -2.88
C TRP A 27 -4.20 3.12 -1.95
N ILE A 28 -3.77 3.38 -0.71
CA ILE A 28 -4.54 4.14 0.26
C ILE A 28 -3.72 5.39 0.57
N GLU A 29 -4.33 6.55 0.38
CA GLU A 29 -3.70 7.83 0.69
C GLU A 29 -3.37 7.92 2.18
N TYR A 30 -2.18 8.45 2.50
CA TYR A 30 -1.66 8.45 3.87
C TYR A 30 -2.54 9.24 4.84
N ASP A 31 -3.19 10.29 4.35
CA ASP A 31 -4.09 11.16 5.12
C ASP A 31 -5.40 10.49 5.56
N LYS A 32 -5.71 9.29 5.03
CA LYS A 32 -6.87 8.50 5.44
C LYS A 32 -6.63 7.67 6.69
N PHE A 33 -5.38 7.54 7.12
CA PHE A 33 -5.03 6.75 8.30
C PHE A 33 -5.11 7.60 9.56
N GLU A 34 -5.75 7.06 10.60
CA GLU A 34 -5.83 7.66 11.93
C GLU A 34 -5.06 6.80 12.96
N ASP A 35 -4.82 7.36 14.15
CA ASP A 35 -4.20 6.66 15.29
C ASP A 35 -2.90 5.89 14.93
N ILE A 36 -2.01 6.56 14.18
CA ILE A 36 -0.77 5.97 13.68
C ILE A 36 0.21 5.70 14.83
N GLU A 37 0.41 4.43 15.15
CA GLU A 37 1.30 3.94 16.20
C GLU A 37 2.53 3.25 15.60
N TYR A 38 3.73 3.64 16.05
CA TYR A 38 4.96 2.95 15.66
C TYR A 38 5.11 1.63 16.42
N ILE A 39 5.37 0.54 15.69
CA ILE A 39 5.56 -0.79 16.26
C ILE A 39 7.04 -1.15 16.36
N ALA A 40 7.76 -1.11 15.24
CA ALA A 40 9.13 -1.60 15.16
C ALA A 40 9.85 -1.10 13.91
N LYS A 41 11.17 -1.24 13.88
CA LYS A 41 12.01 -0.99 12.70
C LYS A 41 12.83 -2.23 12.40
N GLY A 42 12.74 -2.70 11.16
CA GLY A 42 13.54 -3.80 10.61
C GLY A 42 14.62 -3.30 9.64
N GLY A 43 15.32 -4.23 8.99
CA GLY A 43 16.38 -3.90 8.02
C GLY A 43 15.90 -3.20 6.75
N PHE A 44 14.61 -3.33 6.42
CA PHE A 44 14.02 -2.81 5.18
C PHE A 44 12.98 -1.72 5.39
N GLY A 45 12.73 -1.30 6.64
CA GLY A 45 11.75 -0.25 6.91
C GLY A 45 11.23 -0.24 8.35
N SER A 46 10.25 0.63 8.57
CA SER A 46 9.52 0.78 9.84
C SER A 46 8.10 0.22 9.69
N ILE A 47 7.58 -0.36 10.77
CA ILE A 47 6.23 -0.91 10.87
C ILE A 47 5.39 0.03 11.73
N TYR A 48 4.21 0.37 11.23
CA TYR A 48 3.22 1.18 11.92
C TYR A 48 1.88 0.45 11.91
N LYS A 49 1.05 0.71 12.93
CA LYS A 49 -0.36 0.36 12.98
C LYS A 49 -1.17 1.65 12.80
N ALA A 50 -2.27 1.59 12.07
CA ALA A 50 -3.21 2.68 11.90
C ALA A 50 -4.64 2.13 11.85
N ILE A 51 -5.64 2.98 12.08
CA ILE A 51 -7.07 2.71 11.91
C ILE A 51 -7.54 3.39 10.62
#